data_AF-A0A9D1F1H4-F1
#
_entry.id   AF-A0A9D1F1H4-F1
#
_cell.length_a   1.000
_cell.length_b   1.000
_cell.length_c   1.000
_cell.angle_alpha   90.00
_cell.angle_beta   90.00
_cell.angle_gamma   90.00
#
_symmetry.space_group_name_H-M   'P 1'
#
loop_
_entity.id
_entity.type
_entity.pdbx_description
1 polymer ?
#
loop_
_entity_poly.entity_id
_entity_poly.type
_entity_poly.pdbx_seq_one_letter_code
_entity_poly.pdbx_strand_id
1 'polypeptide(L)'
;MIKIYPKIMAAIGATQDRRYINRFAKGKINESDTFYKSLVQKSGPAAKTFKDKFNCWVKAYNANLERIKFVIDLENKLKDK
;
A
#
# COMPACT_ATOMS: atom_id res chain seq x y z
N MET A 1 8.92 -11.04 -20.04
CA MET A 1 7.67 -10.66 -19.35
C MET A 1 7.62 -9.15 -19.22
N ILE A 2 6.64 -8.45 -19.80
CA ILE A 2 6.50 -7.00 -19.63
C ILE A 2 6.46 -6.73 -18.12
N LYS A 3 7.38 -5.91 -17.60
CA LYS A 3 7.57 -5.59 -16.16
C LYS A 3 6.40 -4.77 -15.56
N ILE A 4 5.19 -4.97 -16.09
CA ILE A 4 3.96 -4.29 -15.69
C ILE A 4 3.32 -4.95 -14.46
N TYR A 5 3.57 -6.25 -14.25
CA TYR A 5 3.01 -6.99 -13.12
C TYR A 5 3.29 -6.34 -11.75
N PRO A 6 4.53 -5.90 -11.43
CA PRO A 6 4.81 -5.15 -10.20
C PRO A 6 3.96 -3.88 -10.04
N LYS A 7 3.71 -3.14 -11.12
CA LYS A 7 2.92 -1.92 -11.10
C LYS A 7 1.44 -2.23 -10.85
N ILE A 8 0.89 -3.26 -11.49
CA ILE A 8 -0.50 -3.69 -11.26
C ILE A 8 -0.67 -4.16 -9.81
N MET A 9 0.24 -4.98 -9.30
CA MET A 9 0.19 -5.45 -7.91
C MET A 9 0.32 -4.29 -6.92
N ALA A 10 1.15 -3.28 -7.21
CA ALA A 10 1.23 -2.08 -6.41
C ALA A 10 -0.09 -1.29 -6.38
N ALA A 11 -0.77 -1.17 -7.52
CA ALA A 11 -2.07 -0.48 -7.62
C ALA A 11 -3.19 -1.22 -6.89
N ILE A 12 -3.21 -2.56 -6.96
CA ILE A 12 -4.15 -3.40 -6.21
C ILE A 12 -3.90 -3.23 -4.70
N GLY A 13 -2.64 -3.36 -4.26
CA GLY A 13 -2.25 -3.19 -2.86
C GLY A 13 -2.63 -1.81 -2.32
N ALA A 14 -2.33 -0.75 -3.07
CA ALA A 14 -2.73 0.62 -2.72
C ALA A 14 -4.24 0.74 -2.49
N THR A 15 -5.04 0.14 -3.37
CA THR A 15 -6.50 0.18 -3.27
C THR A 15 -7.00 -0.55 -2.03
N GLN A 16 -6.41 -1.71 -1.71
CA GLN A 16 -6.73 -2.48 -0.51
C GLN A 16 -6.36 -1.72 0.77
N ASP A 17 -5.16 -1.14 0.84
CA ASP A 17 -4.70 -0.33 1.97
C ASP A 17 -5.63 0.86 2.23
N ARG A 18 -5.97 1.60 1.16
CA ARG A 18 -6.89 2.74 1.26
C ARG A 18 -8.29 2.31 1.68
N ARG A 19 -8.78 1.15 1.23
CA ARG A 19 -10.06 0.59 1.65
C ARG A 19 -10.03 0.21 3.14
N TYR A 20 -8.95 -0.40 3.61
CA TYR A 20 -8.75 -0.77 5.01
C TYR A 20 -8.78 0.46 5.92
N ILE A 21 -7.92 1.46 5.65
CA ILE A 21 -7.84 2.70 6.43
C ILE A 21 -9.20 3.39 6.52
N ASN A 22 -9.92 3.51 5.40
CA ASN A 22 -11.22 4.18 5.37
C ASN A 22 -12.31 3.38 6.12
N ARG A 23 -12.22 2.05 6.17
CA ARG A 23 -13.15 1.22 6.96
C ARG A 23 -12.83 1.29 8.45
N PHE A 24 -11.55 1.21 8.81
CA PHE A 24 -11.08 1.35 10.18
C PHE A 24 -11.46 2.71 10.77
N ALA A 25 -11.19 3.80 10.05
CA ALA A 25 -11.54 5.16 10.47
C ALA A 25 -13.06 5.41 10.61
N LYS A 26 -13.89 4.55 10.02
CA LYS A 26 -15.36 4.58 10.17
C LYS A 26 -15.87 3.65 11.29
N GLY A 27 -14.98 3.05 12.08
CA GLY A 27 -15.33 2.08 13.11
C GLY A 27 -15.89 0.76 12.55
N LYS A 28 -15.63 0.44 11.28
CA LYS A 28 -16.14 -0.79 10.63
C LYS A 28 -15.18 -1.98 10.75
N ILE A 29 -14.05 -1.81 11.42
CA ILE A 29 -13.03 -2.83 11.68
C ILE A 29 -12.58 -2.66 13.13
N ASN A 30 -12.61 -3.75 13.89
CA ASN A 30 -12.20 -3.80 15.30
C ASN A 30 -10.93 -4.68 15.43
N GLU A 31 -9.90 -4.38 14.64
CA GLU A 31 -8.62 -5.08 14.66
C GLU A 31 -7.55 -4.27 15.39
N SER A 32 -6.42 -4.90 15.65
CA SER A 32 -5.24 -4.25 16.23
C SER A 32 -4.85 -2.97 15.48
N ASP A 33 -4.76 -1.88 16.22
CA ASP A 33 -4.43 -0.54 15.75
C ASP A 33 -3.02 -0.45 15.12
N THR A 34 -2.13 -1.41 15.39
CA THR A 34 -0.75 -1.37 14.90
C THR A 34 -0.66 -1.44 13.37
N PHE A 35 -1.46 -2.30 12.73
CA PHE A 35 -1.47 -2.40 11.27
C PHE A 35 -2.08 -1.13 10.63
N TYR A 36 -3.17 -0.64 11.20
CA TYR A 36 -3.78 0.62 10.80
C TYR A 36 -2.79 1.79 10.89
N LYS A 37 -2.12 1.96 12.04
CA LYS A 37 -1.09 2.99 12.26
C LYS A 37 0.03 2.93 11.22
N SER A 38 0.55 1.74 10.93
CA SER A 38 1.57 1.54 9.90
C SER A 38 1.09 1.97 8.50
N LEU A 39 -0.13 1.59 8.12
CA LEU A 39 -0.71 1.99 6.83
C LEU A 39 -0.98 3.50 6.75
N VAL A 40 -1.44 4.12 7.83
CA VAL A 40 -1.64 5.57 7.94
C VAL A 40 -0.32 6.31 7.85
N GLN A 41 0.73 5.82 8.50
CA GLN A 41 2.06 6.43 8.42
C GLN A 41 2.61 6.42 6.98
N LYS A 42 2.40 5.32 6.24
CA LYS A 42 2.90 5.16 4.87
C LYS A 42 2.08 5.90 3.82
N SER A 43 0.75 5.88 3.96
CA SER A 43 -0.17 6.36 2.90
C SER A 43 -1.03 7.56 3.29
N GLY A 44 -0.95 8.01 4.53
CA GLY A 44 -1.76 9.09 5.09
C GLY A 44 -3.05 8.60 5.76
N PRO A 45 -3.71 9.47 6.55
CA PRO A 45 -4.96 9.14 7.25
C PRO A 45 -6.14 8.98 6.29
N ALA A 46 -7.33 8.69 6.82
CA ALA A 46 -8.55 8.63 6.02
C ALA A 46 -8.81 9.98 5.32
N ALA A 47 -8.97 9.93 4.00
CA ALA A 47 -9.07 11.11 3.15
C ALA A 47 -10.53 11.52 2.92
N LYS A 48 -10.85 12.81 3.09
CA LYS A 48 -12.21 13.34 2.96
C LYS A 48 -12.52 13.79 1.53
N THR A 49 -11.60 14.54 0.90
CA THR A 49 -11.79 15.09 -0.46
C THR A 49 -11.32 14.12 -1.54
N PHE A 50 -11.77 14.32 -2.79
CA PHE A 50 -11.29 13.54 -3.94
C PHE A 50 -9.78 13.71 -4.17
N LYS A 51 -9.29 14.96 -4.09
CA LYS A 51 -7.87 15.28 -4.23
C LYS A 51 -7.02 14.54 -3.19
N ASP A 52 -7.47 14.54 -1.93
CA ASP A 52 -6.75 13.83 -0.86
C ASP A 52 -6.81 12.31 -1.05
N LYS A 53 -7.93 11.78 -1.52
CA LYS A 53 -8.06 10.34 -1.83
C LYS A 53 -7.07 9.92 -2.89
N PHE A 54 -6.94 10.70 -3.97
CA PHE A 54 -5.96 10.43 -5.02
C PHE A 54 -4.53 10.54 -4.49
N ASN A 55 -4.19 11.62 -3.78
CA ASN A 55 -2.85 11.81 -3.21
C ASN A 55 -2.45 10.70 -2.24
N CYS A 56 -3.36 10.29 -1.35
CA CYS A 56 -3.12 9.19 -0.42
C CYS A 56 -3.00 7.85 -1.15
N TRP A 57 -3.78 7.64 -2.22
CA TRP A 57 -3.65 6.44 -3.05
C TRP A 57 -2.30 6.38 -3.76
N VAL A 58 -1.81 7.50 -4.32
CA VAL A 58 -0.47 7.57 -4.94
C VAL A 58 0.64 7.27 -3.92
N LYS A 59 0.52 7.78 -2.69
CA LYS A 59 1.45 7.42 -1.59
C LYS A 59 1.44 5.91 -1.29
N ALA A 60 0.24 5.32 -1.17
CA ALA A 60 0.10 3.88 -0.97
C ALA A 60 0.68 3.05 -2.13
N TYR A 61 0.49 3.52 -3.37
CA TYR A 61 1.03 2.90 -4.58
C TYR A 61 2.56 2.89 -4.55
N ASN A 62 3.19 4.03 -4.26
CA ASN A 62 4.65 4.12 -4.19
C ASN A 62 5.23 3.22 -3.08
N ALA A 63 4.61 3.20 -1.90
CA ALA A 63 5.02 2.31 -0.80
C ALA A 63 4.91 0.82 -1.18
N ASN A 64 3.84 0.44 -1.88
CA ASN A 64 3.69 -0.94 -2.37
C ASN A 64 4.69 -1.28 -3.47
N LEU A 65 4.99 -0.33 -4.36
CA LEU A 65 5.97 -0.52 -5.42
C LEU A 65 7.38 -0.70 -4.84
N GLU A 66 7.74 0.08 -3.82
CA GLU A 66 9.00 -0.07 -3.08
C GLU A 66 9.10 -1.43 -2.39
N ARG A 67 8.03 -1.87 -1.72
CA ARG A 67 7.96 -3.22 -1.11
C ARG A 67 8.17 -4.32 -2.15
N ILE A 68 7.52 -4.22 -3.30
CA ILE A 68 7.64 -5.23 -4.37
C ILE A 68 9.07 -5.24 -4.94
N LYS A 69 9.68 -4.07 -5.18
CA LYS A 69 11.08 -3.97 -5.62
C LYS A 69 12.03 -4.62 -4.62
N PHE A 70 11.84 -4.32 -3.33
CA PHE A 70 12.65 -4.92 -2.26
C PHE A 70 12.58 -6.45 -2.26
N VAL A 71 11.37 -7.03 -2.41
CA VAL A 71 11.21 -8.49 -2.50
C VAL A 71 11.91 -9.05 -3.74
N ILE A 72 11.75 -8.43 -4.90
CA ILE A 72 12.42 -8.85 -6.14
C ILE A 72 13.95 -8.81 -5.98
N ASP A 73 14.48 -7.75 -5.38
CA ASP A 73 15.93 -7.60 -5.17
C ASP A 73 16.47 -8.66 -4.20
N LEU A 74 15.72 -9.00 -3.15
CA LEU A 74 16.06 -10.10 -2.24
C LEU A 74 16.05 -11.45 -2.95
N GLU A 75 15.01 -11.73 -3.74
CA GLU A 75 14.89 -12.98 -4.49
C GLU A 75 16.05 -13.16 -5.48
N ASN A 76 16.46 -12.08 -6.16
CA ASN A 76 17.60 -12.12 -7.07
C ASN A 76 18.91 -12.42 -6.31
N LYS A 77 19.16 -11.72 -5.18
CA LYS A 77 20.35 -11.95 -4.34
C LYS A 77 20.45 -13.37 -3.78
N LEU A 78 19.31 -14.03 -3.53
CA LEU A 78 19.27 -15.39 -3.03
C LEU A 78 19.43 -16.44 -4.14
N LYS A 79 19.05 -16.12 -5.38
CA LYS A 79 19.24 -17.01 -6.55
C LYS A 79 20.66 -16.99 -7.09
N ASP A 80 21.39 -15.90 -6.88
CA ASP A 80 22.80 -15.76 -7.29
C ASP A 80 23.79 -16.40 -6.28
N LYS A 81 23.29 -17.08 -5.24
CA LYS A 81 24.06 -17.87 -4.27
C LYS A 81 23.79 -19.35 -4.43
#